data_AF-A0A0L6WEF2-F1
#
_entry.id   AF-A0A0L6WEF2-F1
#
_cell.length_a   1.000
_cell.length_b   1.000
_cell.length_c   1.000
_cell.angle_alpha   90.00
_cell.angle_beta   90.00
_cell.angle_gamma   90.00
#
_symmetry.space_group_name_H-M   'P 1'
#
loop_
_entity.id
_entity.type
_entity.pdbx_description
1 polymer ?
#
loop_
_entity_poly.entity_id
_entity_poly.type
_entity_poly.pdbx_seq_one_letter_code
_entity_poly.pdbx_strand_id
1 'polypeptide(L)' 'MYAYRVGPAAGQSDGGEGGAGDRLARLLQLSRSDNVLVVVSRWYGGVKLGSDRWKCISTVVKDALTKGGFITK' A
#
# COMPACT_ATOMS: atom_id res chain seq x y z
N MET A 1 1.89 6.70 4.67
CA MET A 1 2.31 6.38 3.29
C MET A 1 1.08 6.24 2.41
N TYR A 2 1.18 6.51 1.12
CA TYR A 2 0.08 6.30 0.17
C TYR A 2 0.58 5.96 -1.23
N ALA A 3 -0.30 5.39 -2.05
CA ALA A 3 -0.17 5.36 -3.50
C ALA A 3 -1.55 5.43 -4.18
N TYR A 4 -1.61 6.02 -5.37
CA TYR A 4 -2.83 6.02 -6.17
C TYR A 4 -2.55 5.79 -7.65
N ARG A 5 -3.58 5.33 -8.35
CA ARG A 5 -3.65 5.22 -9.81
C ARG A 5 -5.03 5.64 -10.29
N VAL A 6 -5.07 6.55 -11.26
CA VAL A 6 -6.28 7.08 -11.91
C VAL A 6 -5.95 7.28 -13.39
N GLY A 7 -6.15 6.24 -14.20
CA GLY A 7 -5.79 6.23 -15.61
C GLY A 7 -4.29 6.52 -15.83
N PRO A 8 -3.92 7.58 -16.58
CA PRO A 8 -2.51 7.93 -16.79
C PRO A 8 -1.86 8.59 -15.55
N ALA A 9 -2.64 9.07 -14.59
CA ALA A 9 -2.13 9.72 -13.39
C ALA A 9 -1.83 8.68 -12.30
N ALA A 10 -0.61 8.74 -11.75
CA ALA A 10 -0.22 7.93 -10.59
C ALA A 10 0.71 8.73 -9.69
N GLY A 11 0.73 8.39 -8.40
CA GLY A 11 1.60 9.04 -7.42
C GLY A 11 1.74 8.21 -6.15
N GLN A 12 2.80 8.45 -5.41
CA GLN A 12 3.08 7.75 -4.15
C GLN A 12 3.84 8.63 -3.17
N SER A 13 3.76 8.30 -1.89
CA SER A 13 4.61 8.86 -0.84
C SER A 13 4.93 7.83 0.24
N ASP A 14 6.20 7.78 0.63
CA ASP A 14 6.71 6.96 1.73
C ASP A 14 6.15 7.37 3.11
N GLY A 15 5.75 8.63 3.29
CA GLY A 15 5.21 9.13 4.56
C GLY A 15 6.09 8.83 5.77
N GLY A 16 7.40 8.98 5.63
CA GLY A 16 8.41 8.69 6.67
C GLY A 16 8.89 7.22 6.71
N GLU A 17 8.24 6.31 5.98
CA GLU A 17 8.65 4.92 5.87
C GLU A 17 9.34 4.66 4.52
N GLY A 18 10.66 4.83 4.47
CA GLY A 18 11.43 4.79 3.22
C GLY A 18 11.20 3.51 2.39
N GLY A 19 10.79 3.67 1.13
CA GLY A 19 10.48 2.59 0.18
C GLY A 19 9.06 2.04 0.26
N ALA A 20 8.21 2.56 1.16
CA ALA A 20 6.86 2.05 1.32
C ALA A 20 5.90 2.52 0.22
N GLY A 21 6.03 3.74 -0.27
CA GLY A 21 5.20 4.27 -1.34
C GLY A 21 5.41 3.53 -2.67
N ASP A 22 6.66 3.23 -3.03
CA ASP A 22 6.96 2.39 -4.20
C ASP A 22 6.34 0.98 -4.07
N ARG A 23 6.42 0.39 -2.88
CA ARG A 23 5.77 -0.90 -2.60
C ARG A 23 4.26 -0.84 -2.78
N LEU A 24 3.60 0.21 -2.31
CA LEU A 24 2.16 0.42 -2.50
C LEU A 24 1.80 0.58 -3.98
N ALA A 25 2.55 1.41 -4.71
CA ALA A 25 2.35 1.64 -6.14
C ALA A 25 2.51 0.33 -6.95
N ARG A 26 3.55 -0.46 -6.64
CA ARG A 26 3.76 -1.78 -7.23
C ARG A 26 2.61 -2.74 -6.95
N LEU A 27 2.05 -2.73 -5.73
CA LEU A 27 0.89 -3.56 -5.41
C LEU A 27 -0.33 -3.19 -6.25
N LEU A 28 -0.66 -1.90 -6.39
CA LEU A 28 -1.74 -1.44 -7.27
C LEU A 28 -1.50 -1.82 -8.74
N GLN A 29 -0.24 -1.82 -9.18
CA GLN A 29 0.12 -2.24 -10.53
C GLN A 29 -0.06 -3.74 -10.76
N LEU A 30 0.42 -4.57 -9.84
CA LEU A 30 0.28 -6.02 -9.93
C LEU A 30 -1.18 -6.46 -9.81
N SER A 31 -1.98 -5.77 -8.99
CA SER A 31 -3.40 -6.04 -8.83
C SER A 31 -4.27 -5.52 -9.97
N ARG A 32 -3.70 -4.76 -10.91
CA ARG A 32 -4.44 -4.07 -11.99
C ARG A 32 -5.59 -3.20 -11.45
N SER A 33 -5.42 -2.63 -10.26
CA SER A 33 -6.41 -1.77 -9.63
C SER A 33 -6.21 -0.33 -10.11
N ASP A 34 -7.19 0.17 -10.86
CA ASP A 34 -7.22 1.55 -11.36
C ASP A 34 -8.40 2.32 -10.76
N ASN A 35 -8.32 3.66 -10.74
CA ASN A 35 -9.19 4.54 -9.98
C ASN A 35 -9.21 4.22 -8.48
N VAL A 36 -8.04 3.91 -7.93
CA VAL A 36 -7.87 3.53 -6.51
C VAL A 36 -6.77 4.38 -5.87
N LEU A 37 -7.08 4.91 -4.68
CA LEU A 37 -6.12 5.46 -3.72
C LEU A 37 -6.05 4.51 -2.53
N VAL A 38 -4.85 4.10 -2.15
CA VAL A 38 -4.60 3.38 -0.89
C VAL A 38 -3.75 4.21 0.04
N VAL A 39 -4.19 4.32 1.29
CA VAL A 39 -3.48 5.02 2.37
C VAL A 39 -3.21 4.01 3.47
N VAL A 40 -1.95 3.94 3.92
CA VAL A 40 -1.56 3.12 5.07
C VAL A 40 -1.01 4.03 6.16
N SER A 41 -1.69 4.04 7.30
CA SER A 41 -1.20 4.63 8.55
C SER A 41 -0.47 3.55 9.36
N ARG A 42 0.74 3.86 9.83
CA ARG A 42 1.53 2.99 10.69
C ARG A 42 1.91 3.73 11.97
N TRP A 43 1.73 3.08 13.11
CA TRP A 43 2.11 3.59 14.43
C TRP A 43 3.21 2.71 15.04
N TYR A 44 4.17 3.32 15.74
CA TYR A 44 5.23 2.56 16.43
C TYR A 44 4.69 1.95 17.71
N GLY A 45 4.68 0.62 17.80
CA GLY A 45 4.18 -0.14 18.94
C GLY A 45 5.23 -0.49 20.01
N GLY A 46 6.36 0.21 20.07
CA GLY A 46 7.43 -0.06 21.05
C GLY A 46 8.48 -1.08 20.63
N VAL A 47 8.31 -1.74 19.48
CA VAL A 47 9.27 -2.72 18.93
C VAL A 47 9.62 -2.39 17.48
N LYS A 48 10.93 -2.43 17.17
CA LYS A 48 11.40 -2.25 15.79
C LYS A 48 11.14 -3.53 14.99
N LEU A 49 10.13 -3.50 14.12
CA LEU A 49 9.74 -4.64 13.28
C LEU A 49 10.75 -5.03 12.18
N GLY A 50 11.84 -4.28 11.98
CA GLY A 50 12.83 -4.60 10.94
C GLY A 50 12.20 -4.76 9.56
N SER A 51 12.46 -5.90 8.90
CA SER A 51 11.89 -6.26 7.60
C SER A 51 10.44 -6.77 7.67
N ASP A 52 9.97 -7.25 8.82
CA ASP A 52 8.61 -7.79 8.96
C ASP A 52 7.52 -6.74 8.76
N ARG A 53 7.85 -5.46 8.98
CA ARG A 53 6.96 -4.34 8.62
C ARG A 53 6.47 -4.42 7.18
N TRP A 54 7.29 -4.93 6.25
CA TRP A 54 6.92 -5.05 4.84
C TRP A 54 5.82 -6.08 4.62
N LYS A 55 5.82 -7.16 5.39
CA LYS A 55 4.74 -8.16 5.38
C LYS A 55 3.45 -7.51 5.87
N CYS A 56 3.50 -6.81 7.01
CA CYS A 56 2.34 -6.11 7.56
C CYS A 56 1.75 -5.10 6.57
N ILE A 57 2.58 -4.20 6.01
CA ILE A 57 2.16 -3.20 5.02
C ILE A 57 1.52 -3.86 3.80
N SER A 58 2.13 -4.93 3.27
CA SER A 58 1.59 -5.60 2.08
C SER A 58 0.28 -6.33 2.39
N THR A 59 0.15 -6.95 3.56
CA THR A 59 -1.07 -7.65 3.98
C THR A 59 -2.24 -6.69 4.14
N VAL A 60 -2.07 -5.58 4.87
CA VAL A 60 -3.19 -4.64 5.11
C VAL A 60 -3.68 -3.99 3.81
N VAL A 61 -2.79 -3.79 2.83
CA VAL A 61 -3.16 -3.27 1.51
C VAL A 61 -3.98 -4.27 0.73
N LYS A 62 -3.53 -5.54 0.68
CA LYS A 62 -4.30 -6.61 0.02
C LYS A 62 -5.67 -6.76 0.66
N ASP A 63 -5.73 -6.78 1.98
CA ASP A 63 -7.00 -6.86 2.72
C ASP A 63 -7.92 -5.68 2.40
N ALA A 64 -7.38 -4.45 2.33
CA ALA A 64 -8.15 -3.27 1.97
C ALA A 64 -8.67 -3.33 0.54
N LEU A 65 -7.85 -3.77 -0.42
CA LEU A 65 -8.27 -3.94 -1.82
C LEU A 65 -9.34 -5.02 -1.96
N THR A 66 -9.22 -6.15 -1.24
CA THR A 66 -10.25 -7.20 -1.23
C THR A 66 -11.56 -6.69 -0.62
N LYS A 67 -11.50 -6.02 0.54
CA LYS A 67 -12.69 -5.45 1.19
C LYS A 67 -13.36 -4.37 0.35
N GLY A 68 -12.58 -3.62 -0.43
CA GLY A 68 -13.08 -2.62 -1.38
C GLY A 68 -13.58 -3.21 -2.71
N GLY A 69 -13.48 -4.53 -2.92
CA GLY A 69 -13.90 -5.18 -4.16
C GLY A 69 -12.98 -4.94 -5.36
N PHE A 70 -11.75 -4.45 -5.14
CA PHE A 70 -10.77 -4.16 -6.19
C PHE A 70 -9.93 -5.36 -6.61
N ILE A 71 -9.89 -6.42 -5.79
CA ILE A 71 -9.26 -7.69 -6.09
C ILE A 71 -10.08 -8.86 -5.54
N THR A 72 -10.12 -9.96 -6.30
CA THR A 72 -10.69 -11.24 -5.84
C THR A 72 -9.66 -12.00 -5.00
N LYS A 73 -10.13 -12.75 -4.00
CA LYS A 73 -9.28 -13.52 -3.09
C LYS A 73 -8.76 -14.80 -3.74
#